data_AF-A0A2S8JBS5-F1
#
_entry.id   AF-A0A2S8JBS5-F1
#
_cell.length_a   1.000
_cell.length_b   1.000
_cell.length_c   1.000
_cell.angle_alpha   90.00
_cell.angle_beta   90.00
_cell.angle_gamma   90.00
#
_symmetry.space_group_name_H-M   'P 1'
#
loop_
_entity.id
_entity.type
_entity.pdbx_description
1 polymer ?
#
loop_
_entity_poly.entity_id
_entity_poly.type
_entity_poly.pdbx_seq_one_letter_code
_entity_poly.pdbx_strand_id
1 'polypeptide(L)' 'MPIIEVTIAEGRSPEELRLLIHELTHAAHRAVGTPVANVRVILRETPKTHFAAGDVTLAEREEAANIRISGTAADVGT' A
#
# COMPACT_ATOMS: atom_id res chain seq x y z
N MET A 1 -9.80 -5.82 -22.39
CA MET A 1 -8.56 -5.07 -22.11
C MET A 1 -8.68 -4.40 -20.74
N PRO A 2 -8.40 -5.13 -19.64
CA PRO A 2 -8.48 -4.61 -18.27
C PRO A 2 -7.39 -3.58 -17.98
N ILE A 3 -7.78 -2.52 -17.26
CA ILE A 3 -6.88 -1.53 -16.67
C ILE A 3 -7.12 -1.60 -15.16
N ILE A 4 -6.03 -1.76 -14.40
CA ILE A 4 -6.03 -1.84 -12.95
C ILE A 4 -5.19 -0.68 -12.44
N GLU A 5 -5.83 0.24 -11.71
CA GLU A 5 -5.12 1.30 -11.01
C GLU A 5 -5.06 0.97 -9.52
N VAL A 6 -3.86 1.07 -8.96
CA VAL A 6 -3.62 0.88 -7.53
C VAL A 6 -3.06 2.17 -6.98
N THR A 7 -3.79 2.80 -6.07
CA THR A 7 -3.29 3.88 -5.23
C THR A 7 -2.86 3.28 -3.89
N ILE A 8 -1.60 3.44 -3.55
CA ILE A 8 -0.99 2.88 -2.33
C ILE A 8 -0.13 3.94 -1.66
N ALA A 9 0.08 3.83 -0.35
CA ALA A 9 1.05 4.65 0.33
C ALA A 9 2.48 4.29 -0.08
N GLU A 10 3.37 5.28 -0.12
CA GLU A 10 4.81 5.08 -0.30
C GLU A 10 5.42 4.21 0.83
N GLY A 11 6.53 3.54 0.51
CA GLY A 11 7.33 2.78 1.47
C GLY A 11 7.41 1.27 1.21
N ARG A 12 6.89 0.79 0.08
CA ARG A 12 7.11 -0.58 -0.38
C ARG A 12 8.43 -0.71 -1.11
N SER A 13 9.06 -1.88 -1.02
CA SER A 13 10.28 -2.15 -1.77
C SER A 13 10.00 -2.29 -3.28
N PRO A 14 10.98 -2.02 -4.16
CA PRO A 14 10.82 -2.26 -5.60
C PRO A 14 10.38 -3.68 -5.94
N GLU A 15 10.85 -4.68 -5.18
CA GLU A 15 10.50 -6.09 -5.33
C GLU A 15 9.03 -6.35 -4.97
N GLU A 16 8.54 -5.77 -3.87
CA GLU A 16 7.13 -5.86 -3.48
C GLU A 16 6.21 -5.24 -4.54
N LEU A 17 6.55 -4.05 -5.05
CA LEU A 17 5.79 -3.39 -6.11
C LEU A 17 5.79 -4.21 -7.40
N ARG A 18 6.93 -4.80 -7.76
CA ARG A 18 7.06 -5.66 -8.95
C ARG A 18 6.24 -6.95 -8.82
N LEU A 19 6.21 -7.55 -7.62
CA LEU A 19 5.39 -8.71 -7.31
C LEU A 19 3.90 -8.37 -7.38
N LEU A 20 3.49 -7.21 -6.84
CA LEU A 20 2.11 -6.75 -6.90
C LEU A 20 1.62 -6.60 -8.36
N ILE A 21 2.44 -6.01 -9.24
CA ILE A 21 2.14 -5.92 -10.67
C ILE A 21 1.98 -7.31 -11.30
N HIS A 22 2.87 -8.25 -10.97
CA HIS A 22 2.81 -9.62 -11.48
C HIS A 22 1.50 -10.31 -11.08
N GLU A 23 1.17 -10.28 -9.79
CA GLU A 23 -0.01 -10.97 -9.27
C GLU A 23 -1.31 -10.38 -9.80
N LEU A 24 -1.45 -9.05 -9.84
CA LEU A 24 -2.64 -8.40 -10.40
C LEU A 24 -2.83 -8.72 -11.89
N THR A 25 -1.74 -8.75 -12.64
CA THR A 25 -1.75 -9.10 -14.07
C THR A 25 -2.28 -10.52 -14.28
N HIS A 26 -1.76 -11.50 -13.55
CA HIS A 26 -2.20 -12.89 -13.69
C HIS A 26 -3.56 -13.15 -13.06
N ALA A 27 -3.94 -12.44 -12.00
CA ALA A 27 -5.28 -12.50 -11.43
C ALA A 27 -6.32 -12.06 -12.46
N ALA A 28 -6.10 -10.94 -13.16
CA ALA A 28 -6.98 -10.48 -14.23
C ALA A 28 -7.08 -11.49 -15.38
N HIS A 29 -5.95 -12.04 -15.82
CA HIS A 29 -5.94 -13.10 -16.85
C HIS A 29 -6.79 -14.30 -16.43
N ARG A 30 -6.60 -14.83 -15.21
CA ARG A 30 -7.35 -15.98 -14.70
C ARG A 30 -8.84 -15.69 -14.53
N ALA A 31 -9.20 -14.50 -14.05
CA ALA A 31 -10.57 -14.15 -13.71
C ALA A 31 -11.45 -13.89 -14.95
N VAL A 32 -10.90 -13.24 -15.98
CA VAL A 32 -11.70 -12.78 -17.15
C VAL A 32 -11.18 -13.28 -18.50
N GLY A 33 -10.20 -14.20 -18.52
CA GLY A 33 -9.70 -14.84 -19.73
C GLY A 33 -8.97 -13.91 -20.71
N THR A 34 -8.66 -12.68 -20.32
CA THR A 34 -7.96 -11.72 -21.20
C THR A 34 -6.50 -12.15 -21.39
N PRO A 35 -5.90 -12.04 -22.59
CA PRO A 35 -4.47 -12.30 -22.76
C PRO A 35 -3.60 -11.43 -21.83
N VAL A 36 -2.54 -12.00 -21.25
CA VAL A 36 -1.64 -11.29 -20.32
C VAL A 36 -1.10 -9.98 -20.91
N ALA A 37 -0.72 -10.00 -22.19
CA ALA A 37 -0.21 -8.81 -22.90
C ALA A 37 -1.22 -7.65 -22.99
N ASN A 38 -2.52 -7.92 -22.77
CA ASN A 38 -3.59 -6.92 -22.82
C ASN A 38 -3.96 -6.34 -21.45
N VAL A 39 -3.37 -6.84 -20.37
CA VAL A 39 -3.60 -6.32 -19.01
C VAL A 39 -2.65 -5.17 -18.73
N ARG A 40 -3.18 -4.07 -18.20
CA ARG A 40 -2.39 -2.91 -17.77
C ARG A 40 -2.57 -2.70 -16.28
N VAL A 41 -1.46 -2.58 -15.56
CA VAL A 41 -1.42 -2.23 -14.14
C VAL A 41 -0.66 -0.92 -13.98
N ILE A 42 -1.25 0.03 -13.26
CA ILE A 42 -0.65 1.34 -12.97
C ILE A 42 -0.61 1.50 -11.46
N LEU A 43 0.58 1.72 -10.92
CA LEU A 43 0.76 2.02 -9.49
C LEU A 43 0.90 3.52 -9.29
N ARG A 44 0.24 4.05 -8.26
CA ARG A 44 0.36 5.42 -7.77
C ARG A 44 0.72 5.37 -6.30
N GLU A 45 2.00 5.59 -6.04
CA GLU A 45 2.48 5.76 -4.67
C GLU A 45 2.14 7.17 -4.20
N THR A 46 1.55 7.25 -3.01
CA THR A 46 1.07 8.49 -2.40
C THR A 46 1.88 8.73 -1.13
N PRO A 47 2.48 9.91 -0.95
CA PRO A 47 3.10 10.28 0.32
C PRO A 47 2.12 10.07 1.47
N LYS A 48 2.61 9.57 2.61
CA LYS A 48 1.76 9.25 3.77
C LYS A 48 1.04 10.48 4.35
N THR A 49 1.54 11.68 4.07
CA THR A 49 0.92 12.97 4.41
C THR A 49 -0.28 13.34 3.52
N HIS A 50 -0.44 12.70 2.36
CA HIS A 50 -1.52 12.98 1.41
C HIS A 50 -2.60 11.90 1.35
N PHE A 51 -2.35 10.76 2.01
CA PHE A 51 -3.33 9.68 2.12
C PHE A 51 -3.96 9.70 3.52
N ALA A 52 -5.21 10.16 3.60
CA ALA A 52 -6.00 10.17 4.82
C ALA A 52 -7.15 9.16 4.81
N ALA A 53 -7.56 8.77 6.01
CA ALA A 53 -8.80 8.04 6.26
C ALA A 53 -9.42 8.62 7.53
N GLY A 54 -10.69 9.06 7.45
CA GLY A 54 -11.37 9.72 8.57
C GLY A 54 -10.64 10.97 9.06
N ASP A 55 -10.19 11.84 8.15
CA ASP A 55 -9.48 13.10 8.45
C ASP A 55 -8.13 12.96 9.17
N VAL A 56 -7.58 11.75 9.23
CA VAL A 56 -6.24 11.51 9.75
C VAL A 56 -5.39 10.91 8.63
N THR A 57 -4.23 11.51 8.37
CA THR A 57 -3.23 11.02 7.42
C THR A 57 -2.58 9.72 7.92
N LEU A 58 -1.99 8.95 7.01
CA LEU A 58 -1.21 7.78 7.42
C LEU A 58 0.00 8.19 8.25
N ALA A 59 0.62 9.35 7.96
CA ALA A 59 1.72 9.89 8.74
C ALA A 59 1.29 10.19 10.19
N GLU A 60 0.16 10.87 10.41
CA GLU A 60 -0.35 11.17 11.76
C GLU A 60 -0.72 9.90 12.53
N ARG A 61 -1.29 8.89 11.85
CA ARG A 61 -1.57 7.59 12.47
C ARG A 61 -0.30 6.87 12.92
N GLU A 62 0.75 6.88 12.11
CA GLU A 62 2.03 6.25 12.43
C GLU A 62 2.72 6.95 13.61
N GLU A 63 2.71 8.29 13.63
CA GLU A 63 3.25 9.06 14.76
C GLU A 63 2.50 8.75 16.05
N ALA A 64 1.16 8.74 16.02
CA ALA A 64 0.35 8.39 17.18
C ALA A 64 0.61 6.95 17.67
N ALA A 65 0.91 6.01 16.77
CA ALA A 65 1.27 4.64 17.13
C ALA A 65 2.67 4.57 17.78
N ASN A 66 3.66 5.29 17.24
CA ASN A 66 5.01 5.34 17.79
C ASN A 66 5.04 5.94 19.20
N ILE A 67 4.27 7.00 19.45
CA ILE A 67 4.15 7.62 20.78
C ILE A 67 3.57 6.63 21.81
N ARG A 68 2.55 5.83 21.43
CA ARG A 68 1.97 4.83 22.33
C ARG A 68 2.97 3.73 22.69
N ILE A 69 3.80 3.32 21.73
CA ILE A 69 4.83 2.30 21.95
C ILE A 69 5.92 2.84 22.89
N SER A 70 6.41 4.07 22.66
CA SER A 70 7.47 4.67 23.49
C SER A 70 6.99 5.00 24.91
N GLY A 71 5.73 5.43 25.08
CA GLY A 71 5.14 5.67 26.40
C GLY A 71 4.93 4.39 27.22
N THR A 72 4.54 3.28 26.57
CA THR A 72 4.36 1.98 27.26
C THR A 72 5.68 1.41 27.78
N ALA A 73 6.80 1.64 27.08
CA ALA A 73 8.11 1.17 27.53
C ALA A 73 8.62 1.90 28.80
N ALA A 74 8.14 3.12 29.06
CA ALA A 74 8.53 3.89 30.24
C ALA A 74 7.83 3.43 31.54
N ASP A 75 6.64 2.83 31.45
CA ASP A 75 5.82 2.44 32.62
C ASP A 75 6.13 1.05 33.20
N VAL A 76 6.98 0.23 32.54
CA VAL A 76 7.34 -1.13 33.01
C VAL A 76 8.60 -1.14 33.89
N GLY A 77 9.17 0.03 34.19
CA GLY A 77 10.46 0.20 34.87
C GLY A 77 10.41 0.84 36.26
N THR A 78 9.49 0.44 37.15
CA THR A 78 9.51 0.78 38.60
C THR A 78 9.02 -0.39 39.42
#